data_AF-A0A3M2DWK1-F1
#
_entry.id   AF-A0A3M2DWK1-F1
#
_cell.length_a   1.000
_cell.length_b   1.000
_cell.length_c   1.000
_cell.angle_alpha   90.00
_cell.angle_beta   90.00
_cell.angle_gamma   90.00
#
_symmetry.space_group_name_H-M   'P 1'
#
loop_
_entity.id
_entity.type
_entity.pdbx_description
1 polymer ?
#
loop_
_entity_poly.entity_id
_entity_poly.type
_entity_poly.pdbx_seq_one_letter_code
_entity_poly.pdbx_strand_id
1 'polypeptide(L)'
;SGVNRGNNAAENTLYSGTVGGAMEAALQGLRAVALSQFMGPKNARLQNPFEAAAAHGVRTIRALLEADAWTDEDYRTFFNVNFPALPGSDVRGIRVVAQGFRRYTRFTVEPHFSPSGRKFLWVKGGPQHPPTEPGTDVHANHEGFVAVTPMRADLTAHDALAALQERFQT
;
A
#
# COMPACT_ATOMS: atom_id res chain seq x y z
N SER A 1 6.40 9.92 3.62
CA SER A 1 4.96 10.27 3.59
C SER A 1 4.20 9.36 4.55
N GLY A 2 3.34 9.88 5.44
CA GLY A 2 2.61 9.10 6.45
C GLY A 2 2.84 9.58 7.90
N VAL A 3 2.41 8.84 8.94
CA VAL A 3 1.80 7.50 8.90
C VAL A 3 0.30 7.59 8.59
N ASN A 4 -0.17 6.93 7.54
CA ASN A 4 -1.58 6.92 7.16
C ASN A 4 -2.44 6.12 8.15
N ARG A 5 -3.67 6.58 8.39
CA ARG A 5 -4.69 5.84 9.16
C ARG A 5 -5.47 4.91 8.22
N GLY A 6 -4.96 3.70 8.01
CA GLY A 6 -5.48 2.74 7.06
C GLY A 6 -4.35 2.18 6.20
N ASN A 7 -4.51 0.94 5.72
CA ASN A 7 -3.53 0.35 4.81
C ASN A 7 -3.56 1.04 3.45
N ASN A 8 -2.40 1.11 2.81
CA ASN A 8 -2.25 1.40 1.39
C ASN A 8 -1.59 0.18 0.77
N ALA A 9 -2.29 -0.94 0.78
CA ALA A 9 -1.79 -2.24 0.35
C ALA A 9 -2.66 -2.82 -0.77
N ALA A 10 -2.08 -3.74 -1.53
CA ALA A 10 -2.64 -4.31 -2.73
C ALA A 10 -3.07 -3.23 -3.74
N GLU A 11 -4.24 -3.37 -4.38
CA GLU A 11 -4.75 -2.42 -5.37
C GLU A 11 -5.01 -1.00 -4.83
N ASN A 12 -5.19 -0.83 -3.51
CA ASN A 12 -5.39 0.50 -2.90
C ASN A 12 -4.16 1.40 -3.02
N THR A 13 -2.97 0.81 -3.24
CA THR A 13 -1.74 1.55 -3.52
C THR A 13 -1.93 2.59 -4.62
N LEU A 14 -2.68 2.24 -5.68
CA LEU A 14 -2.83 3.05 -6.89
C LEU A 14 -3.61 4.35 -6.67
N TYR A 15 -4.43 4.42 -5.61
CA TYR A 15 -5.29 5.57 -5.33
C TYR A 15 -4.90 6.27 -4.02
N SER A 16 -3.74 5.90 -3.46
CA SER A 16 -3.27 6.40 -2.18
C SER A 16 -2.53 7.72 -2.33
N GLY A 17 -3.02 8.77 -1.66
CA GLY A 17 -2.25 10.01 -1.51
C GLY A 17 -0.95 9.84 -0.71
N THR A 18 -0.91 8.89 0.24
CA THR A 18 0.32 8.62 1.03
C THR A 18 1.41 8.02 0.15
N VAL A 19 1.05 7.02 -0.67
CA VAL A 19 1.97 6.45 -1.66
C VAL A 19 2.33 7.49 -2.72
N GLY A 20 1.35 8.27 -3.20
CA GLY A 20 1.57 9.37 -4.14
C GLY A 20 2.63 10.37 -3.66
N GLY A 21 2.65 10.73 -2.38
CA GLY A 21 3.69 11.60 -1.83
C GLY A 21 5.09 10.98 -1.82
N ALA A 22 5.22 9.66 -1.65
CA ALA A 22 6.51 8.98 -1.76
C ALA A 22 6.93 8.78 -3.23
N MET A 23 5.97 8.46 -4.09
CA MET A 23 6.15 8.35 -5.53
C MET A 23 6.66 9.67 -6.13
N GLU A 24 6.03 10.79 -5.77
CA GLU A 24 6.45 12.12 -6.24
C GLU A 24 7.88 12.45 -5.79
N ALA A 25 8.22 12.21 -4.51
CA ALA A 25 9.59 12.42 -4.04
C ALA A 25 10.61 11.55 -4.81
N ALA A 26 10.26 10.32 -5.16
CA ALA A 26 11.12 9.44 -5.95
C ALA A 26 11.32 9.98 -7.38
N LEU A 27 10.26 10.48 -8.02
CA LEU A 27 10.35 11.16 -9.32
C LEU A 27 11.22 12.42 -9.29
N GLN A 28 11.30 13.10 -8.13
CA GLN A 28 12.23 14.21 -7.90
C GLN A 28 13.66 13.75 -7.51
N GLY A 29 13.98 12.46 -7.68
CA GLY A 29 15.31 11.92 -7.40
C GLY A 29 15.64 11.74 -5.91
N LEU A 30 14.64 11.74 -5.02
CA LEU A 30 14.83 11.60 -3.58
C LEU A 30 14.56 10.16 -3.11
N ARG A 31 15.28 9.72 -2.08
CA ARG A 31 14.94 8.48 -1.38
C ARG A 31 13.61 8.67 -0.65
N ALA A 32 12.63 7.82 -0.97
CA ALA A 32 11.28 7.99 -0.46
C ALA A 32 10.67 6.71 0.15
N VAL A 33 9.88 6.90 1.20
CA VAL A 33 9.13 5.84 1.90
C VAL A 33 7.72 6.33 2.24
N ALA A 34 6.71 5.54 1.90
CA ALA A 34 5.33 5.68 2.35
C ALA A 34 5.08 4.77 3.56
N LEU A 35 4.41 5.30 4.58
CA LEU A 35 4.16 4.62 5.85
C LEU A 35 2.66 4.59 6.12
N SER A 36 2.11 3.40 6.40
CA SER A 36 0.67 3.19 6.58
C SER A 36 0.39 2.22 7.73
N GLN A 37 -0.51 2.58 8.63
CA GLN A 37 -0.97 1.68 9.70
C GLN A 37 -2.26 0.98 9.27
N PHE A 38 -2.25 -0.34 9.13
CA PHE A 38 -3.49 -1.08 8.93
C PHE A 38 -4.34 -0.97 10.21
N MET A 39 -5.60 -0.58 10.04
CA MET A 39 -6.61 -0.55 11.09
C MET A 39 -7.43 -1.84 11.11
N GLY A 40 -7.63 -2.41 12.29
CA GLY A 40 -8.44 -3.60 12.51
C GLY A 40 -8.88 -3.73 13.98
N PRO A 41 -9.66 -4.77 14.32
CA PRO A 41 -10.23 -4.91 15.66
C PRO A 41 -9.21 -4.92 16.80
N LYS A 42 -7.99 -5.40 16.55
CA LYS A 42 -6.94 -5.54 17.58
C LYS A 42 -6.18 -4.23 17.88
N ASN A 43 -6.20 -3.23 16.99
CA ASN A 43 -5.53 -1.94 17.23
C ASN A 43 -6.48 -0.73 17.26
N ALA A 44 -7.65 -0.80 16.65
CA ALA A 44 -8.55 0.35 16.49
C ALA A 44 -9.05 0.95 17.81
N ARG A 45 -9.03 0.17 18.90
CA ARG A 45 -9.48 0.58 20.25
C ARG A 45 -8.33 0.76 21.25
N LEU A 46 -7.08 0.59 20.81
CA LEU A 46 -5.94 0.88 21.66
C LEU A 46 -5.89 2.38 21.96
N GLN A 47 -5.26 2.74 23.08
CA GLN A 47 -4.99 4.15 23.40
C GLN A 47 -4.22 4.83 22.26
N ASN A 48 -3.28 4.10 21.64
CA ASN A 48 -2.61 4.52 20.42
C ASN A 48 -2.86 3.49 19.30
N PRO A 49 -3.75 3.76 18.34
CA PRO A 49 -3.98 2.84 17.22
C PRO A 49 -2.79 2.67 16.26
N PHE A 50 -1.78 3.53 16.37
CA PHE A 50 -0.53 3.52 15.59
C PHE A 50 0.63 2.86 16.33
N GLU A 51 0.37 2.13 17.42
CA GLU A 51 1.41 1.55 18.25
C GLU A 51 2.42 0.70 17.47
N ALA A 52 1.96 -0.14 16.53
CA ALA A 52 2.85 -0.93 15.69
C ALA A 52 3.78 -0.06 14.82
N ALA A 53 3.23 0.98 14.19
CA ALA A 53 4.05 1.95 13.44
C ALA A 53 5.04 2.70 14.33
N ALA A 54 4.62 3.11 15.53
CA ALA A 54 5.48 3.81 16.48
C ALA A 54 6.63 2.93 17.00
N ALA A 55 6.34 1.67 17.32
CA ALA A 55 7.31 0.72 17.86
C ALA A 55 8.32 0.23 16.81
N HIS A 56 7.89 0.07 15.55
CA HIS A 56 8.70 -0.58 14.51
C HIS A 56 9.19 0.36 13.40
N GLY A 57 8.58 1.53 13.23
CA GLY A 57 8.84 2.40 12.08
C GLY A 57 10.29 2.87 11.96
N VAL A 58 10.91 3.31 13.06
CA VAL A 58 12.31 3.76 13.06
C VAL A 58 13.25 2.63 12.64
N ARG A 59 13.04 1.42 13.18
CA ARG A 59 13.84 0.23 12.83
C ARG A 59 13.69 -0.12 11.35
N THR A 60 12.46 -0.10 10.82
CA THR A 60 12.20 -0.38 9.41
C THR A 60 12.88 0.62 8.48
N ILE A 61 12.82 1.92 8.80
CA ILE A 61 13.46 2.96 7.99
C ILE A 61 14.99 2.81 8.02
N ARG A 62 15.58 2.54 9.19
CA ARG A 62 17.03 2.28 9.31
C ARG A 62 17.46 1.08 8.49
N ALA A 63 16.75 -0.04 8.59
CA ALA A 63 17.04 -1.23 7.81
C ALA A 63 16.96 -0.98 6.30
N LEU A 64 16.00 -0.17 5.83
CA LEU A 64 15.92 0.24 4.43
C LEU A 64 17.14 1.08 4.03
N LEU A 65 17.50 2.09 4.84
CA LEU A 65 18.66 2.95 4.59
C LEU A 65 19.98 2.16 4.55
N GLU A 66 20.14 1.17 5.43
CA GLU A 66 21.30 0.29 5.48
C GLU A 66 21.38 -0.66 4.28
N ALA A 67 20.23 -1.17 3.80
CA ALA A 67 20.18 -2.03 2.62
C ALA A 67 20.44 -1.27 1.31
N ASP A 68 20.25 0.05 1.30
CA ASP A 68 20.46 0.97 0.19
C ASP A 68 19.91 0.49 -1.17
N ALA A 69 18.68 -0.02 -1.16
CA ALA A 69 18.05 -0.60 -2.35
C ALA A 69 17.28 0.44 -3.22
N TRP A 70 17.59 1.73 -3.09
CA TRP A 70 17.05 2.75 -4.01
C TRP A 70 17.86 2.75 -5.31
N THR A 71 17.18 2.82 -6.45
CA THR A 71 17.83 2.92 -7.77
C THR A 71 18.13 4.36 -8.16
N ASP A 72 19.03 4.56 -9.12
CA ASP A 72 19.33 5.89 -9.71
C ASP A 72 18.78 6.02 -11.14
N GLU A 73 17.65 5.36 -11.40
CA GLU A 73 16.93 5.38 -12.68
C GLU A 73 15.88 6.50 -12.68
N ASP A 74 15.40 6.93 -13.86
CA ASP A 74 14.33 7.95 -14.01
C ASP A 74 13.09 7.59 -13.16
N TYR A 75 12.67 6.33 -13.23
CA TYR A 75 11.66 5.76 -12.34
C TYR A 75 12.32 5.12 -11.11
N ARG A 76 12.90 5.98 -10.26
CA ARG A 76 13.58 5.60 -9.02
C ARG A 76 12.68 4.73 -8.13
N THR A 77 13.30 3.71 -7.53
CA THR A 77 12.62 2.84 -6.56
C THR A 77 12.23 3.62 -5.31
N PHE A 78 11.01 3.40 -4.80
CA PHE A 78 10.55 3.87 -3.50
C PHE A 78 9.92 2.72 -2.71
N PHE A 79 9.71 2.90 -1.41
CA PHE A 79 9.19 1.82 -0.56
C PHE A 79 7.81 2.16 -0.01
N ASN A 80 6.88 1.21 -0.13
CA ASN A 80 5.60 1.25 0.56
C ASN A 80 5.65 0.32 1.77
N VAL A 81 5.39 0.85 2.96
CA VAL A 81 5.45 0.12 4.22
C VAL A 81 4.08 0.13 4.88
N ASN A 82 3.56 -1.06 5.14
CA ASN A 82 2.32 -1.26 5.88
C ASN A 82 2.58 -1.98 7.20
N PHE A 83 2.15 -1.39 8.31
CA PHE A 83 2.22 -1.99 9.65
C PHE A 83 0.95 -2.81 9.92
N PRO A 84 1.07 -3.99 10.55
CA PRO A 84 -0.07 -4.88 10.78
C PRO A 84 -1.04 -4.31 11.82
N ALA A 85 -2.31 -4.71 11.73
CA ALA A 85 -3.39 -4.23 12.59
C ALA A 85 -3.40 -4.95 13.96
N LEU A 86 -2.32 -4.83 14.74
CA LEU A 86 -2.13 -5.45 16.04
C LEU A 86 -1.29 -4.56 16.98
N PRO A 87 -1.26 -4.82 18.30
CA PRO A 87 -0.40 -4.10 19.25
C PRO A 87 1.08 -4.18 18.86
N GLY A 88 1.87 -3.19 19.27
CA GLY A 88 3.29 -3.13 18.91
C GLY A 88 4.10 -4.34 19.37
N SER A 89 3.75 -4.93 20.53
CA SER A 89 4.37 -6.13 21.08
C SER A 89 4.17 -7.40 20.24
N ASP A 90 3.10 -7.44 19.43
CA ASP A 90 2.67 -8.65 18.74
C ASP A 90 3.19 -8.71 17.29
N VAL A 91 3.92 -7.67 16.85
CA VAL A 91 4.56 -7.61 15.53
C VAL A 91 5.71 -8.61 15.48
N ARG A 92 5.65 -9.53 14.52
CA ARG A 92 6.60 -10.67 14.40
C ARG A 92 7.90 -10.32 13.69
N GLY A 93 7.98 -9.15 13.05
CA GLY A 93 9.16 -8.69 12.32
C GLY A 93 8.80 -7.99 11.01
N ILE A 94 9.79 -7.89 10.11
CA ILE A 94 9.69 -7.23 8.80
C ILE A 94 9.76 -8.29 7.70
N ARG A 95 8.95 -8.16 6.65
CA ARG A 95 9.04 -8.97 5.42
C ARG A 95 9.02 -8.08 4.19
N VAL A 96 9.95 -8.35 3.28
CA VAL A 96 9.91 -7.80 1.92
C VAL A 96 8.95 -8.65 1.08
N VAL A 97 7.99 -8.02 0.43
CA VAL A 97 6.84 -8.68 -0.20
C VAL A 97 6.39 -7.97 -1.46
N ALA A 98 5.72 -8.71 -2.34
CA ALA A 98 5.11 -8.15 -3.54
C ALA A 98 3.83 -7.36 -3.21
N GLN A 99 3.41 -6.48 -4.12
CA GLN A 99 2.09 -5.86 -4.05
C GLN A 99 1.01 -6.93 -4.24
N GLY A 100 0.04 -6.99 -3.35
CA GLY A 100 -1.09 -7.91 -3.45
C GLY A 100 -2.17 -7.46 -4.45
N PHE A 101 -3.18 -8.30 -4.63
CA PHE A 101 -4.39 -7.96 -5.35
C PHE A 101 -5.60 -8.71 -4.77
N ARG A 102 -6.67 -8.00 -4.41
CA ARG A 102 -7.90 -8.59 -3.87
C ARG A 102 -8.88 -8.95 -5.00
N ARG A 103 -8.85 -10.23 -5.45
CA ARG A 103 -9.62 -10.71 -6.63
C ARG A 103 -11.15 -10.60 -6.53
N TYR A 104 -11.71 -10.62 -5.32
CA TYR A 104 -13.16 -10.69 -5.10
C TYR A 104 -13.74 -9.48 -4.38
N THR A 105 -12.98 -8.39 -4.31
CA THR A 105 -13.44 -7.12 -3.76
C THR A 105 -13.67 -6.12 -4.89
N ARG A 106 -14.72 -5.31 -4.79
CA ARG A 106 -15.00 -4.25 -5.75
C ARG A 106 -15.68 -3.08 -5.06
N PHE A 107 -15.56 -1.89 -5.64
CA PHE A 107 -16.41 -0.78 -5.26
C PHE A 107 -17.86 -1.09 -5.62
N THR A 108 -18.78 -0.64 -4.77
CA THR A 108 -20.22 -0.65 -5.03
C THR A 108 -20.76 0.76 -4.91
N VAL A 109 -21.97 0.99 -5.39
CA VAL A 109 -22.63 2.30 -5.34
C VAL A 109 -24.00 2.14 -4.70
N GLU A 110 -24.30 2.99 -3.72
CA GLU A 110 -25.60 3.04 -3.04
C GLU A 110 -26.31 4.36 -3.35
N PRO A 111 -27.55 4.33 -3.88
CA PRO A 111 -28.33 5.54 -4.07
C PRO A 111 -28.94 6.02 -2.76
N HIS A 112 -28.82 7.32 -2.50
CA HIS A 112 -29.48 8.01 -1.40
C HIS A 112 -30.32 9.17 -1.92
N PHE A 113 -31.48 9.38 -1.33
CA PHE A 113 -32.31 10.55 -1.61
C PHE A 113 -32.20 11.52 -0.45
N SER A 114 -31.88 12.77 -0.77
CA SER A 114 -31.94 13.87 0.22
C SER A 114 -33.38 14.21 0.57
N PRO A 115 -33.61 14.93 1.69
CA PRO A 115 -34.94 15.43 2.04
C PRO A 115 -35.60 16.30 0.96
N SER A 116 -34.81 16.94 0.08
CA SER A 116 -35.33 17.73 -1.06
C SER A 116 -35.60 16.90 -2.33
N GLY A 117 -35.49 15.57 -2.25
CA GLY A 117 -35.75 14.64 -3.36
C GLY A 117 -34.59 14.46 -4.34
N ARG A 118 -33.46 15.18 -4.16
CA ARG A 118 -32.27 14.99 -5.01
C ARG A 118 -31.61 13.64 -4.72
N LYS A 119 -31.29 12.88 -5.78
CA LYS A 119 -30.56 11.61 -5.71
C LYS A 119 -29.04 11.86 -5.67
N PHE A 120 -28.37 11.18 -4.76
CA PHE A 120 -26.91 11.11 -4.62
C PHE A 120 -26.46 9.66 -4.69
N LEU A 121 -25.26 9.42 -5.19
CA LEU A 121 -24.65 8.10 -5.29
C LEU A 121 -23.45 8.05 -4.35
N TRP A 122 -23.48 7.15 -3.38
CA TRP A 122 -22.38 6.90 -2.46
C TRP A 122 -21.54 5.73 -2.94
N VAL A 123 -20.26 5.97 -3.22
CA VAL A 123 -19.30 4.90 -3.52
C VAL A 123 -18.90 4.23 -2.21
N LYS A 124 -19.09 2.92 -2.13
CA LYS A 124 -18.69 2.08 -0.98
C LYS A 124 -17.52 1.19 -1.39
N GLY A 125 -16.50 1.15 -0.54
CA GLY A 125 -15.41 0.19 -0.67
C GLY A 125 -15.86 -1.24 -0.40
N GLY A 126 -15.29 -2.20 -1.13
CA GLY A 126 -15.44 -3.62 -0.80
C GLY A 126 -14.63 -4.02 0.44
N PRO A 127 -14.83 -5.24 0.98
CA PRO A 127 -14.07 -5.76 2.10
C PRO A 127 -12.55 -5.67 1.87
N GLN A 128 -11.83 -5.17 2.89
CA GLN A 128 -10.39 -4.93 2.84
C GLN A 128 -9.57 -5.99 3.60
N HIS A 129 -10.26 -6.82 4.39
CA HIS A 129 -9.71 -7.89 5.23
C HIS A 129 -9.53 -9.26 4.56
N PRO A 130 -10.10 -9.58 3.37
CA PRO A 130 -9.75 -10.84 2.71
C PRO A 130 -8.26 -10.89 2.43
N PRO A 131 -7.59 -12.02 2.74
CA PRO A 131 -6.18 -12.16 2.45
C PRO A 131 -5.95 -12.18 0.93
N THR A 132 -4.79 -11.66 0.54
CA THR A 132 -4.23 -11.82 -0.81
C THR A 132 -3.33 -13.06 -0.84
N GLU A 133 -2.76 -13.35 -2.01
CA GLU A 133 -1.86 -14.49 -2.22
C GLU A 133 -0.66 -14.48 -1.24
N PRO A 134 -0.12 -15.66 -0.86
CA PRO A 134 1.11 -15.75 -0.08
C PRO A 134 2.26 -14.93 -0.68
N GLY A 135 3.06 -14.29 0.17
CA GLY A 135 4.20 -13.46 -0.26
C GLY A 135 3.85 -12.02 -0.65
N THR A 136 2.59 -11.60 -0.44
CA THR A 136 2.14 -10.23 -0.72
C THR A 136 1.93 -9.39 0.55
N ASP A 137 1.83 -8.07 0.39
CA ASP A 137 1.69 -7.07 1.45
C ASP A 137 0.53 -7.32 2.44
N VAL A 138 -0.69 -7.47 1.94
CA VAL A 138 -1.87 -7.74 2.78
C VAL A 138 -1.71 -9.07 3.50
N HIS A 139 -1.25 -10.11 2.81
CA HIS A 139 -0.98 -11.42 3.41
C HIS A 139 0.04 -11.33 4.57
N ALA A 140 1.17 -10.63 4.37
CA ALA A 140 2.18 -10.44 5.41
C ALA A 140 1.65 -9.67 6.63
N ASN A 141 0.81 -8.65 6.43
CA ASN A 141 0.17 -7.95 7.54
C ASN A 141 -0.81 -8.84 8.30
N HIS A 142 -1.58 -9.71 7.63
CA HIS A 142 -2.44 -10.69 8.28
C HIS A 142 -1.64 -11.70 9.11
N GLU A 143 -0.46 -12.08 8.62
CA GLU A 143 0.49 -12.92 9.35
C GLU A 143 1.21 -12.18 10.50
N GLY A 144 0.98 -10.89 10.69
CA GLY A 144 1.54 -10.10 11.79
C GLY A 144 2.94 -9.53 11.52
N PHE A 145 3.35 -9.42 10.26
CA PHE A 145 4.61 -8.80 9.85
C PHE A 145 4.38 -7.36 9.35
N VAL A 146 5.39 -6.51 9.51
CA VAL A 146 5.50 -5.26 8.75
C VAL A 146 5.82 -5.63 7.31
N ALA A 147 4.94 -5.23 6.38
CA ALA A 147 5.10 -5.46 4.95
C ALA A 147 5.90 -4.31 4.35
N VAL A 148 6.97 -4.64 3.63
CA VAL A 148 7.80 -3.69 2.88
C VAL A 148 7.73 -4.08 1.41
N THR A 149 7.20 -3.20 0.56
CA THR A 149 7.10 -3.45 -0.87
C THR A 149 7.93 -2.41 -1.63
N PRO A 150 9.01 -2.82 -2.33
CA PRO A 150 9.69 -1.94 -3.28
C PRO A 150 8.78 -1.67 -4.48
N MET A 151 8.73 -0.42 -4.92
CA MET A 151 7.84 0.05 -6.00
C MET A 151 8.57 1.01 -6.93
N ARG A 152 8.09 1.11 -8.17
CA ARG A 152 8.52 2.10 -9.17
C ARG A 152 7.29 2.77 -9.78
N ALA A 153 7.45 3.96 -10.32
CA ALA A 153 6.40 4.70 -11.01
C ALA A 153 6.37 4.45 -12.53
N ASP A 154 6.98 3.35 -12.99
CA ASP A 154 6.84 2.86 -14.35
C ASP A 154 5.64 1.91 -14.44
N LEU A 155 4.57 2.38 -15.09
CA LEU A 155 3.34 1.60 -15.27
C LEU A 155 3.30 0.90 -16.63
N THR A 156 4.41 0.89 -17.37
CA THR A 156 4.52 0.21 -18.66
C THR A 156 4.37 -1.30 -18.46
N ALA A 157 3.41 -1.90 -19.14
CA ALA A 157 3.31 -3.36 -19.27
C ALA A 157 4.39 -3.85 -20.24
N HIS A 158 5.63 -3.94 -19.77
CA HIS A 158 6.80 -4.30 -20.57
C HIS A 158 6.64 -5.67 -21.27
N ASP A 159 5.91 -6.60 -20.67
CA ASP A 159 5.57 -7.91 -21.21
C ASP A 159 4.67 -7.84 -22.45
N ALA A 160 3.87 -6.78 -22.59
CA ALA A 160 2.99 -6.58 -23.75
C ALA A 160 3.67 -5.88 -24.93
N LEU A 161 4.82 -5.22 -24.72
CA LEU A 161 5.44 -4.36 -25.73
C LEU A 161 5.84 -5.12 -27.00
N ALA A 162 6.52 -6.26 -26.86
CA ALA A 162 7.03 -7.02 -28.00
C ALA A 162 5.90 -7.47 -28.94
N ALA A 163 4.82 -8.01 -28.38
CA ALA A 163 3.66 -8.47 -29.17
C ALA A 163 2.95 -7.32 -29.89
N LEU A 164 2.84 -6.14 -29.26
CA LEU A 164 2.22 -4.97 -29.88
C LEU A 164 3.09 -4.35 -30.97
N GLN A 165 4.41 -4.30 -30.77
CA GLN A 165 5.36 -3.80 -31.77
C GLN A 165 5.33 -4.65 -33.03
N GLU A 166 5.39 -5.98 -32.89
CA GLU A 166 5.28 -6.91 -34.03
C GLU A 166 3.96 -6.72 -34.79
N ARG A 167 2.86 -6.50 -34.07
CA ARG A 167 1.54 -6.33 -34.69
C ARG A 167 1.38 -5.02 -35.48
N PHE A 168 2.07 -3.95 -35.08
CA PHE A 168 1.89 -2.61 -35.64
C PHE A 168 3.00 -2.18 -36.61
N GLN A 169 4.09 -2.94 -36.71
CA GLN A 169 5.07 -2.80 -37.78
C GLN A 169 4.52 -3.39 -39.09
N THR A 170 3.60 -2.66 -39.73
CA THR A 170 3.43 -2.71 -41.20
C THR A 170 4.53 -1.95 -41.89
#